data_AF-A0A5B1CLR2-F1
#
_entry.id   AF-A0A5B1CLR2-F1
#
_cell.length_a   1.000
_cell.length_b   1.000
_cell.length_c   1.000
_cell.angle_alpha   90.00
_cell.angle_beta   90.00
_cell.angle_gamma   90.00
#
_symmetry.space_group_name_H-M   'P 1'
#
loop_
_entity.id
_entity.type
_entity.pdbx_description
1 polymer ?
#
loop_
_entity_poly.entity_id
_entity_poly.type
_entity_poly.pdbx_seq_one_letter_code
_entity_poly.pdbx_strand_id
1 'polypeptide(L)'
;MSDHAHSSDGHGGDGHDFAHPMPVSMLLSVFFALVILTVVTVAQASFDLGSYDVLVVMAIATLKATLVALFFMHLAWDKPFNIAVFVGSFIFVGLFVIFTLGDSDMTSDSFEPKIDEVVPMVAESN
;
A
#
# COMPACT_ATOMS: atom_id res chain seq x y z
N MET A 1 -24.68 60.20 -25.52
CA MET A 1 -23.35 59.73 -25.08
C MET A 1 -23.48 59.35 -23.62
N SER A 2 -23.28 58.08 -23.30
CA SER A 2 -23.49 57.51 -21.98
C SER A 2 -22.20 57.60 -21.18
N ASP A 3 -22.26 58.27 -20.03
CA ASP A 3 -21.15 58.36 -19.08
C ASP A 3 -20.88 57.01 -18.40
N HIS A 4 -19.59 56.73 -18.22
CA HIS A 4 -19.08 55.58 -17.48
C HIS A 4 -19.41 55.68 -15.99
N ALA A 5 -20.06 54.65 -15.45
CA ALA A 5 -20.10 54.38 -14.01
C ALA A 5 -19.47 53.00 -13.76
N HIS A 6 -18.19 53.00 -13.39
CA HIS A 6 -17.54 51.88 -12.72
C HIS A 6 -18.04 51.85 -11.27
N SER A 7 -18.94 50.93 -10.94
CA SER A 7 -19.23 50.56 -9.56
C SER A 7 -18.23 49.47 -9.14
N SER A 8 -17.22 49.90 -8.39
CA SER A 8 -16.34 49.08 -7.60
C SER A 8 -17.06 48.69 -6.30
N ASP A 9 -17.71 47.53 -6.30
CA ASP A 9 -18.29 46.97 -5.07
C ASP A 9 -17.33 45.95 -4.44
N GLY A 10 -16.66 46.42 -3.39
CA GLY A 10 -16.68 45.79 -2.08
C GLY A 10 -16.03 44.41 -1.94
N HIS A 11 -14.73 44.42 -1.62
CA HIS A 11 -14.12 43.35 -0.82
C HIS A 11 -14.79 43.28 0.58
N GLY A 12 -15.73 42.35 0.77
CA GLY A 12 -15.99 41.68 2.06
C GLY A 12 -15.43 40.27 1.91
N GLY A 13 -14.53 39.79 2.76
CA GLY A 13 -14.78 39.61 4.18
C GLY A 13 -15.34 38.22 4.51
N ASP A 14 -15.26 37.26 3.58
CA ASP A 14 -15.94 35.97 3.73
C ASP A 14 -14.94 34.90 4.13
N GLY A 15 -14.95 34.65 5.45
CA GLY A 15 -14.41 33.53 6.22
C GLY A 15 -13.42 32.60 5.55
N HIS A 16 -12.26 32.43 6.18
CA HIS A 16 -11.51 31.18 6.14
C HIS A 16 -12.48 30.02 6.40
N ASP A 17 -13.02 29.46 5.32
CA ASP A 17 -13.88 28.30 5.34
C ASP A 17 -12.93 27.17 5.73
N PHE A 18 -12.91 26.90 7.03
CA PHE A 18 -12.13 25.86 7.65
C PHE A 18 -12.56 24.56 6.99
N ALA A 19 -11.85 24.17 5.93
CA ALA A 19 -11.84 22.84 5.39
C ALA A 19 -11.62 21.92 6.58
N HIS A 20 -12.69 21.38 7.16
CA HIS A 20 -12.69 20.71 8.46
C HIS A 20 -11.61 19.62 8.41
N PRO A 21 -10.39 19.90 8.89
CA PRO A 21 -9.34 18.91 8.83
C PRO A 21 -9.81 17.85 9.83
N MET A 22 -9.69 16.58 9.47
CA MET A 22 -9.90 15.50 10.42
C MET A 22 -9.19 15.88 11.74
N PRO A 23 -9.86 15.70 12.89
CA PRO A 23 -9.32 16.19 14.15
C PRO A 23 -7.93 15.56 14.37
N VAL A 24 -6.93 16.40 14.61
CA VAL A 24 -5.53 15.99 14.78
C VAL A 24 -5.38 14.94 15.90
N SER A 25 -6.29 14.95 16.87
CA SER A 25 -6.40 13.94 17.93
C SER A 25 -6.68 12.53 17.41
N MET A 26 -7.50 12.38 16.36
CA MET A 26 -7.80 11.09 15.75
C MET A 26 -6.58 10.54 15.00
N LEU A 27 -5.90 11.41 14.23
CA LEU A 27 -4.64 11.08 13.56
C LEU A 27 -3.57 10.62 14.55
N LEU A 28 -3.40 11.35 15.65
CA LEU A 28 -2.44 10.99 16.71
C LEU A 28 -2.80 9.68 17.38
N SER A 29 -4.09 9.43 17.66
CA SER A 29 -4.53 8.16 18.25
C SER A 29 -4.18 6.96 17.37
N VAL A 30 -4.44 7.04 16.06
CA VAL A 30 -4.13 5.95 15.12
C VAL A 30 -2.63 5.83 14.93
N PHE A 31 -1.90 6.94 14.89
CA PHE A 31 -0.44 6.94 14.85
C PHE A 31 0.17 6.15 16.03
N PHE A 32 -0.28 6.42 17.26
CA PHE A 32 0.19 5.65 18.43
C PHE A 32 -0.17 4.17 18.33
N ALA A 33 -1.37 3.83 17.84
CA ALA A 33 -1.74 2.43 17.60
C ALA A 33 -0.79 1.76 16.59
N LEU A 34 -0.47 2.43 15.47
CA LEU A 34 0.47 1.91 14.46
C LEU A 34 1.88 1.75 15.00
N VAL A 35 2.35 2.69 15.84
CA VAL A 35 3.65 2.59 16.51
C VAL A 35 3.68 1.36 17.42
N ILE A 36 2.64 1.15 18.24
CA ILE A 36 2.54 -0.03 19.11
C ILE A 36 2.56 -1.32 18.28
N LEU A 37 1.74 -1.41 17.23
CA LEU A 37 1.75 -2.58 16.35
C LEU A 37 3.14 -2.78 15.68
N THR A 38 3.89 -1.71 15.46
CA THR A 38 5.25 -1.78 14.89
C THR A 38 6.25 -2.33 15.89
N VAL A 39 6.21 -1.87 17.14
CA VAL A 39 7.00 -2.46 18.22
C VAL A 39 6.66 -3.94 18.39
N VAL A 40 5.37 -4.30 18.33
CA VAL A 40 4.93 -5.69 18.40
C VAL A 40 5.50 -6.53 17.25
N THR A 41 5.52 -6.03 16.01
CA THR A 41 6.14 -6.75 14.89
C THR A 41 7.64 -6.92 15.06
N VAL A 42 8.36 -5.90 15.53
CA VAL A 42 9.81 -5.99 15.77
C VAL A 42 10.10 -6.98 16.91
N ALA A 43 9.30 -6.94 17.97
CA ALA A 43 9.40 -7.91 19.05
C ALA A 43 9.10 -9.32 18.56
N GLN A 44 8.06 -9.48 17.75
CA GLN A 44 7.69 -10.76 17.16
C GLN A 44 8.82 -11.31 16.28
N ALA A 45 9.49 -10.49 15.49
CA ALA A 45 10.66 -10.90 14.71
C ALA A 45 11.84 -11.42 15.56
N SER A 46 11.84 -11.16 16.88
CA SER A 46 12.81 -11.69 17.82
C SER A 46 12.38 -13.03 18.46
N PHE A 47 11.13 -13.45 18.26
CA PHE A 47 10.59 -14.73 18.74
C PHE A 47 10.48 -15.73 17.58
N ASP A 48 11.18 -16.86 17.69
CA ASP A 48 11.03 -17.95 16.74
C ASP A 48 9.81 -18.82 17.11
N LEU A 49 8.70 -18.59 16.42
CA LEU A 49 7.46 -19.35 16.55
C LEU A 49 7.41 -20.54 15.57
N GLY A 50 8.51 -20.86 14.90
CA GLY A 50 8.61 -21.91 13.89
C GLY A 50 7.61 -21.69 12.75
N SER A 51 6.81 -22.71 12.43
CA SER A 51 5.87 -22.66 11.30
C SER A 51 4.76 -21.60 11.40
N TYR A 52 4.49 -21.06 12.59
CA TYR A 52 3.47 -20.03 12.78
C TYR A 52 3.98 -18.60 12.60
N ASP A 53 5.29 -18.41 12.45
CA ASP A 53 5.92 -17.10 12.31
C ASP A 53 5.29 -16.29 11.17
N VAL A 54 5.26 -16.86 9.96
CA VAL A 54 4.68 -16.22 8.77
C VAL A 54 3.21 -15.86 8.97
N LEU A 55 2.42 -16.74 9.59
CA LEU A 55 1.00 -16.48 9.84
C LEU A 55 0.82 -15.28 10.78
N VAL A 56 1.62 -15.20 11.84
CA VAL A 56 1.56 -14.11 12.83
C VAL A 56 2.04 -12.80 12.22
N VAL A 57 3.17 -12.79 11.50
CA VAL A 57 3.69 -11.61 10.79
C VAL A 57 2.63 -11.05 9.83
N MET A 58 2.03 -11.91 9.02
CA MET A 58 1.02 -11.51 8.03
C MET A 58 -0.26 -11.00 8.68
N ALA A 59 -0.70 -11.59 9.79
CA ALA A 59 -1.85 -11.11 10.55
C ALA A 59 -1.60 -9.69 11.10
N ILE A 60 -0.44 -9.46 11.73
CA ILE A 60 -0.09 -8.13 12.26
C ILE A 60 0.06 -7.11 11.12
N ALA A 61 0.69 -7.49 10.02
CA ALA A 61 0.83 -6.63 8.83
C ALA A 61 -0.54 -6.23 8.26
N THR A 62 -1.46 -7.19 8.15
CA THR A 62 -2.83 -6.94 7.67
C THR A 62 -3.56 -5.96 8.59
N LEU A 63 -3.46 -6.14 9.91
CA LEU A 63 -4.09 -5.25 10.88
C LEU A 63 -3.58 -3.81 10.77
N LYS A 64 -2.27 -3.62 10.58
CA LYS A 64 -1.68 -2.29 10.30
C LYS A 64 -2.23 -1.70 9.01
N ALA A 65 -2.26 -2.47 7.93
CA ALA A 65 -2.76 -2.02 6.64
C ALA A 65 -4.23 -1.61 6.72
N THR A 66 -5.07 -2.35 7.45
CA THR A 66 -6.47 -2.00 7.67
C THR A 66 -6.63 -0.69 8.44
N LEU A 67 -5.85 -0.47 9.51
CA LEU A 67 -5.86 0.81 10.24
C LEU A 67 -5.45 1.98 9.33
N VAL A 68 -4.42 1.80 8.51
CA VAL A 68 -3.99 2.83 7.54
C VAL A 68 -5.10 3.12 6.53
N ALA A 69 -5.71 2.08 5.95
CA ALA A 69 -6.77 2.24 4.96
C ALA A 69 -8.02 2.92 5.54
N LEU A 70 -8.48 2.50 6.72
CA LEU A 70 -9.70 3.07 7.31
C LEU A 70 -9.53 4.54 7.72
N PHE A 71 -8.39 4.90 8.31
CA PHE A 71 -8.20 6.20 8.95
C PHE A 71 -7.39 7.19 8.12
N PHE A 72 -6.24 6.79 7.56
CA PHE A 72 -5.38 7.71 6.80
C PHE A 72 -5.85 7.87 5.35
N MET A 73 -6.39 6.82 4.74
CA MET A 73 -7.03 6.93 3.41
C MET A 73 -8.47 7.46 3.51
N HIS A 74 -8.93 7.88 4.70
CA HIS A 74 -10.29 8.38 4.98
C HIS A 74 -11.43 7.44 4.58
N LEU A 75 -11.13 6.18 4.31
CA LEU A 75 -12.08 5.24 3.71
C LEU A 75 -13.32 5.03 4.59
N ALA A 76 -13.20 5.19 5.91
CA ALA A 76 -14.33 5.10 6.85
C ALA A 76 -15.34 6.25 6.72
N TRP A 77 -14.95 7.42 6.22
CA TRP A 77 -15.82 8.60 6.04
C TRP A 77 -16.07 8.95 4.57
N ASP A 78 -15.45 8.22 3.66
CA ASP A 78 -15.54 8.49 2.24
C ASP A 78 -16.76 7.81 1.58
N LYS A 79 -17.03 8.13 0.32
CA LYS A 79 -18.15 7.52 -0.42
C LYS A 79 -17.97 6.00 -0.52
N PRO A 80 -19.06 5.20 -0.46
CA PRO A 80 -18.99 3.74 -0.58
C PRO A 80 -18.37 3.26 -1.90
N PHE A 81 -18.35 4.12 -2.92
CA PHE A 81 -17.65 3.89 -4.17
C PHE A 81 -16.12 3.72 -3.99
N ASN A 82 -15.49 4.51 -3.11
CA ASN A 82 -14.05 4.43 -2.87
C ASN A 82 -13.67 3.12 -2.16
N ILE A 83 -14.53 2.64 -1.24
CA ILE A 83 -14.38 1.31 -0.64
C ILE A 83 -14.45 0.22 -1.72
N ALA A 84 -15.44 0.28 -2.62
CA ALA A 84 -15.60 -0.71 -3.69
C ALA A 84 -14.39 -0.74 -4.65
N VAL A 85 -13.86 0.43 -5.03
CA VAL A 85 -12.65 0.54 -5.86
C VAL A 85 -11.42 0.03 -5.11
N PHE A 86 -11.26 0.35 -3.84
CA PHE A 86 -10.15 -0.13 -3.01
C PHE A 86 -10.16 -1.66 -2.89
N VAL A 87 -11.30 -2.25 -2.54
CA VAL A 87 -11.45 -3.72 -2.46
C VAL A 87 -11.24 -4.34 -3.83
N GLY A 88 -11.81 -3.76 -4.89
CA GLY A 88 -11.60 -4.20 -6.27
C GLY A 88 -10.13 -4.20 -6.69
N SER A 89 -9.37 -3.17 -6.29
CA SER A 89 -7.94 -3.09 -6.55
C SER A 89 -7.15 -4.18 -5.81
N PHE A 90 -7.51 -4.49 -4.56
CA PHE A 90 -6.90 -5.58 -3.80
C PHE A 90 -7.21 -6.95 -4.39
N ILE A 91 -8.44 -7.17 -4.85
CA ILE A 91 -8.82 -8.40 -5.56
C ILE A 91 -8.01 -8.53 -6.85
N PHE A 92 -7.89 -7.46 -7.61
CA PHE A 92 -7.12 -7.45 -8.86
C PHE A 92 -5.63 -7.75 -8.62
N VAL A 93 -5.02 -7.12 -7.60
CA VAL A 93 -3.64 -7.42 -7.19
C VAL A 93 -3.50 -8.87 -6.74
N GLY A 94 -4.44 -9.38 -5.93
CA GLY A 94 -4.43 -10.77 -5.50
C GLY A 94 -4.52 -11.75 -6.67
N LEU A 95 -5.43 -11.50 -7.62
CA LEU A 95 -5.56 -12.28 -8.83
C LEU A 95 -4.28 -12.25 -9.67
N PHE A 96 -3.71 -11.05 -9.86
CA PHE A 96 -2.45 -10.86 -10.58
C PHE A 96 -1.32 -11.68 -9.93
N VAL A 97 -1.11 -11.57 -8.63
CA VAL A 97 -0.06 -12.30 -7.90
C VAL A 97 -0.25 -13.81 -8.00
N ILE A 98 -1.48 -14.31 -7.78
CA ILE A 98 -1.76 -15.76 -7.87
C ILE A 98 -1.49 -16.27 -9.28
N PHE A 99 -1.93 -15.53 -10.30
CA PHE A 99 -1.73 -15.92 -11.69
C PHE A 99 -0.25 -15.87 -12.09
N THR A 100 0.47 -14.81 -11.73
CA THR A 100 1.91 -14.67 -11.99
C THR A 100 2.72 -15.75 -11.30
N LEU A 101 2.41 -16.10 -10.05
CA LEU A 101 3.10 -17.17 -9.34
C LEU A 101 2.79 -18.54 -9.95
N GLY A 102 1.53 -18.79 -10.33
CA GLY A 102 1.15 -20.03 -11.03
C GLY A 102 1.82 -20.16 -12.40
N ASP A 103 1.90 -19.09 -13.18
CA ASP A 103 2.59 -19.05 -14.47
C ASP A 103 4.11 -19.26 -14.31
N SER A 104 4.71 -18.65 -13.29
CA SER A 104 6.14 -18.80 -12.97
C SER A 104 6.50 -20.24 -12.61
N ASP A 105 5.67 -20.89 -11.80
CA ASP A 105 5.84 -22.30 -11.38
C ASP A 105 5.73 -23.27 -12.55
N MET A 106 4.84 -22.97 -13.51
CA MET A 106 4.67 -23.78 -14.72
C MET A 106 5.80 -23.58 -15.75
N THR A 107 6.39 -22.38 -15.80
CA THR A 107 7.38 -22.02 -16.83
C THR A 107 8.83 -22.25 -16.38
N SER A 108 9.12 -22.17 -15.08
CA SER A 108 10.49 -22.23 -14.56
C SER A 108 10.75 -23.52 -13.79
N ASP A 109 11.25 -24.55 -14.47
CA ASP A 109 11.65 -25.84 -13.86
C ASP A 109 12.87 -25.71 -12.92
N SER A 110 13.70 -24.67 -13.12
CA SER A 110 14.74 -24.24 -12.17
C SER A 110 15.15 -22.78 -12.45
N PHE A 111 15.37 -21.99 -11.39
CA PHE A 111 15.92 -20.63 -11.49
C PHE A 111 17.45 -20.63 -11.71
N GLU A 112 18.08 -21.80 -11.82
CA GLU A 112 19.49 -21.90 -12.18
C GLU A 112 19.71 -21.55 -13.65
N PRO A 113 20.69 -20.66 -13.96
CA PRO A 113 21.15 -20.49 -15.32
C PRO A 113 21.68 -21.83 -15.83
N LYS A 114 21.02 -22.43 -16.82
CA LYS A 114 21.60 -23.54 -17.57
C LYS A 114 22.83 -23.00 -18.30
N ILE A 115 24.01 -23.24 -17.72
CA ILE A 115 25.28 -23.04 -18.41
C ILE A 115 25.34 -24.18 -19.43
N ASP A 116 24.85 -23.93 -20.64
CA ASP A 116 25.13 -24.81 -21.77
C ASP A 116 26.66 -24.82 -21.93
N GLU A 117 27.28 -25.96 -21.59
CA GLU A 117 28.71 -26.16 -21.69
C GLU A 117 29.15 -25.83 -23.12
N VAL A 118 29.91 -24.73 -23.23
CA VAL A 118 30.38 -24.20 -24.51
C VAL A 118 31.47 -25.13 -25.03
N VAL A 119 31.06 -26.10 -25.84
CA VAL A 119 31.81 -26.76 -26.93
C VAL A 119 33.16 -27.39 -26.57
N PRO A 120 33.28 -28.74 -26.54
CA PRO A 120 34.58 -29.40 -26.56
C PRO A 120 35.18 -29.30 -27.99
N MET A 121 35.84 -28.19 -28.33
CA MET A 121 36.53 -28.03 -29.63
C MET A 121 38.03 -27.78 -29.55
N VAL A 122 38.69 -27.83 -28.37
CA VAL A 122 40.10 -27.39 -28.27
C VAL A 122 41.01 -28.32 -27.46
N ALA A 123 40.70 -29.62 -27.35
CA ALA A 123 41.49 -30.50 -26.49
C ALA A 123 42.01 -31.80 -27.12
N GLU A 124 42.21 -31.89 -28.44
CA GLU A 124 43.03 -32.98 -29.02
C GLU A 124 43.83 -32.52 -30.25
N SER A 125 44.98 -31.87 -30.03
CA SER A 125 46.14 -31.94 -30.93
C SER A 125 47.37 -31.29 -30.28
N ASN A 126 48.10 -32.06 -29.46
CA ASN A 126 49.57 -32.09 -29.40
C ASN A 126 50.03 -33.17 -28.42
#